data_AF-A0A917B0S7-F1
#
_entry.id   AF-A0A917B0S7-F1
#
_cell.length_a   1.000
_cell.length_b   1.000
_cell.length_c   1.000
_cell.angle_alpha   90.00
_cell.angle_beta   90.00
_cell.angle_gamma   90.00
#
_symmetry.space_group_name_H-M   'P 1'
#
loop_
_entity.id
_entity.type
_entity.pdbx_description
1 polymer ?
#
loop_
_entity_poly.entity_id
_entity_poly.type
_entity_poly.pdbx_seq_one_letter_code
_entity_poly.pdbx_strand_id
1 'polypeptide(L)' 'MVSCFQVLTEREEKNSVAIASNESLSGWGKTFTDPRLCSAIVDRLTYGGNIIETGTQSYRLAHTKNQLQA' A
#
# COMPACT_ATOMS: atom_id res chain seq x y z
N MET A 1 -4.71 18.93 4.70
CA MET A 1 -3.98 17.65 4.60
C MET A 1 -4.97 16.57 4.99
N VAL A 2 -5.47 15.78 4.03
CA VAL A 2 -6.43 14.71 4.32
C VAL A 2 -5.62 13.47 4.74
N SER A 3 -5.94 12.89 5.88
CA SER A 3 -5.26 11.66 6.33
C SER A 3 -5.67 10.49 5.43
N CYS A 4 -4.74 9.60 5.06
CA CYS A 4 -5.06 8.36 4.35
C CYS A 4 -6.17 7.56 5.08
N PHE A 5 -6.22 7.65 6.40
CA PHE A 5 -7.29 7.04 7.20
C PHE A 5 -8.68 7.55 6.83
N GLN A 6 -8.82 8.85 6.62
CA GLN A 6 -10.10 9.47 6.32
C GLN A 6 -10.61 9.03 4.94
N VAL A 7 -9.71 8.94 3.96
CA VAL A 7 -10.02 8.42 2.61
C VAL A 7 -10.42 6.95 2.65
N LEU A 8 -9.73 6.14 3.47
CA LEU A 8 -10.04 4.72 3.63
C LEU A 8 -11.40 4.51 4.30
N THR A 9 -11.71 5.29 5.34
CA THR A 9 -12.99 5.22 6.06
C THR A 9 -14.16 5.69 5.19
N GLU A 10 -13.97 6.74 4.38
CA GLU A 10 -15.01 7.24 3.47
C GLU A 10 -15.33 6.28 2.31
N ARG A 11 -14.35 5.48 1.88
CA ARG A 11 -14.49 4.51 0.80
C ARG A 11 -14.82 3.10 1.30
N GLU A 12 -14.71 2.87 2.60
CA GLU A 12 -15.07 1.62 3.26
C GLU A 12 -16.49 1.20 2.85
N GLU A 13 -16.61 -0.03 2.34
CA GLU A 13 -17.85 -0.66 1.86
C GLU A 13 -18.62 0.03 0.73
N LYS A 14 -18.16 1.20 0.27
CA LYS A 14 -18.82 1.95 -0.81
C LYS A 14 -18.16 1.77 -2.17
N ASN A 15 -16.83 1.65 -2.21
CA ASN A 15 -16.07 1.58 -3.46
C ASN A 15 -14.78 0.77 -3.29
N SER A 16 -14.33 0.13 -4.38
CA SER A 16 -13.03 -0.57 -4.40
C SER A 16 -11.86 0.42 -4.20
N VAL A 17 -10.86 -0.02 -3.44
CA VAL A 17 -9.63 0.74 -3.18
C VAL A 17 -8.43 -0.13 -3.56
N ALA A 18 -7.51 0.42 -4.35
CA ALA A 18 -6.21 -0.19 -4.60
C ALA A 18 -5.14 0.60 -3.85
N ILE A 19 -4.28 -0.09 -3.12
CA ILE A 19 -3.19 0.52 -2.35
C ILE A 19 -1.88 -0.12 -2.78
N ALA A 20 -0.91 0.71 -3.14
CA ALA A 20 0.47 0.28 -3.35
C ALA A 20 1.29 0.75 -2.15
N SER A 21 1.95 -0.18 -1.47
CA SER A 21 2.90 0.12 -0.40
C SER A 21 4.25 -0.49 -0.75
N ASN A 22 5.31 0.25 -0.43
CA ASN A 22 6.68 -0.21 -0.51
C ASN A 22 7.11 -1.00 0.74
N GLU A 23 6.26 -1.06 1.75
CA GLU A 23 6.50 -1.78 3.00
C GLU A 23 5.40 -2.83 3.20
N SER A 24 5.75 -3.96 3.80
CA SER A 24 4.79 -5.02 4.13
C SER A 24 3.77 -4.51 5.15
N LEU A 25 2.59 -5.15 5.21
CA LEU A 25 1.53 -4.82 6.18
C LEU A 25 2.04 -4.85 7.64
N SER A 26 3.05 -5.66 7.94
CA SER A 26 3.72 -5.70 9.24
C SER A 26 4.52 -4.44 9.58
N GLY A 27 5.01 -3.69 8.59
CA GLY A 27 5.75 -2.43 8.76
C GLY A 27 4.84 -1.22 8.98
N TRP A 28 3.55 -1.33 8.66
CA TRP A 28 2.59 -0.23 8.75
C TRP A 28 2.40 0.29 10.18
N GLY A 29 2.68 -0.53 11.20
CA GLY A 29 2.68 -0.08 12.59
C GLY A 29 3.66 1.07 12.88
N LYS A 30 4.67 1.30 12.02
CA LYS A 30 5.58 2.45 12.10
C LYS A 30 5.06 3.67 11.33
N THR A 31 4.27 3.45 10.28
CA THR A 31 3.72 4.50 9.41
C THR A 31 2.48 5.13 10.04
N PHE A 32 1.63 4.32 10.68
CA PHE A 32 0.45 4.80 11.38
C PHE A 32 0.78 5.07 12.85
N THR A 33 0.49 6.29 13.31
CA THR A 33 0.79 6.74 14.68
C THR A 33 -0.08 6.06 15.73
N ASP A 34 -1.26 5.55 15.33
CA ASP A 34 -2.17 4.79 16.19
C ASP A 34 -2.19 3.30 15.78
N PRO A 35 -1.70 2.39 16.64
CA PRO A 35 -1.69 0.95 16.40
C PRO A 35 -3.08 0.34 16.20
N ARG A 36 -4.11 0.88 16.87
CA ARG A 36 -5.49 0.39 16.75
C ARG A 36 -6.04 0.69 15.37
N LEU A 37 -5.83 1.91 14.89
CA LEU A 37 -6.21 2.32 13.53
C LEU A 37 -5.49 1.47 12.48
N CYS A 38 -4.18 1.26 12.65
CA CYS A 38 -3.39 0.40 11.75
C CYS A 38 -3.97 -1.01 11.66
N SER A 39 -4.19 -1.66 12.81
CA SER A 39 -4.72 -3.03 12.86
C SER A 39 -6.10 -3.12 12.20
N ALA A 40 -6.95 -2.12 12.41
CA ALA A 40 -8.30 -2.12 11.90
C ALA A 40 -8.33 -1.90 10.37
N ILE A 41 -7.39 -1.13 9.80
CA ILE A 41 -7.24 -0.99 8.35
C ILE A 41 -6.69 -2.28 7.74
N VAL A 42 -5.66 -2.86 8.35
CA VAL A 42 -5.03 -4.11 7.86
C VAL A 42 -6.07 -5.23 7.82
N ASP A 43 -6.82 -5.42 8.92
CA ASP A 43 -7.88 -6.41 9.02
C ASP A 43 -8.89 -6.30 7.86
N ARG A 44 -9.40 -5.08 7.61
CA ARG A 44 -10.33 -4.80 6.50
C ARG A 44 -9.75 -5.07 5.13
N LEU A 45 -8.50 -4.66 4.87
CA LEU A 45 -7.83 -4.91 3.59
C LEU A 45 -7.59 -6.40 3.36
N THR A 46 -7.31 -7.16 4.42
CA THR A 46 -7.08 -8.61 4.33
C THR A 46 -8.36 -9.44 4.28
N TYR A 47 -9.50 -8.91 4.76
CA TYR A 47 -10.77 -9.64 4.82
C TYR A 47 -11.36 -9.91 3.42
N GLY A 48 -11.27 -8.95 2.50
CA GLY A 48 -11.84 -9.07 1.14
C GLY A 48 -10.90 -8.65 0.01
N GLY A 49 -9.64 -8.34 0.31
CA GLY A 49 -8.65 -7.90 -0.66
C GLY A 49 -7.73 -9.02 -1.15
N ASN A 50 -7.17 -8.83 -2.35
CA ASN A 50 -6.09 -9.67 -2.85
C ASN A 50 -4.75 -8.94 -2.64
N ILE A 51 -3.79 -9.60 -1.99
CA ILE A 51 -2.43 -9.07 -1.84
C ILE A 51 -1.64 -9.48 -3.08
N ILE A 52 -1.16 -8.49 -3.84
CA ILE A 52 -0.31 -8.70 -5.01
C ILE A 52 1.11 -8.25 -4.66
N GLU A 53 2.03 -9.20 -4.54
CA GLU A 53 3.44 -8.90 -4.33
C GLU A 53 4.10 -8.58 -5.68
N THR A 54 4.39 -7.30 -5.91
CA THR A 54 5.00 -6.81 -7.17
C THR A 54 6.49 -7.12 -7.32
N GLY A 55 7.08 -7.88 -6.37
CA GLY A 55 8.50 -8.24 -6.37
C GLY A 55 9.44 -7.04 -6.18
N THR A 56 10.73 -7.27 -6.41
CA THR A 56 11.81 -6.28 -6.20
C THR A 56 12.36 -5.67 -7.48
N GLN A 57 11.81 -6.05 -8.64
CA GLN A 57 12.30 -5.57 -9.93
C GLN A 57 11.81 -4.14 -10.20
N SER A 58 12.72 -3.18 -10.06
CA SER A 58 12.46 -1.79 -10.39
C SER A 58 12.42 -1.59 -11.90
N TYR A 59 11.24 -1.32 -12.45
CA TYR A 59 11.06 -0.94 -13.86
C TYR A 59 11.91 0.27 -14.24
N ARG A 60 12.00 1.27 -13.34
CA ARG A 60 12.81 2.48 -13.55
C ARG A 60 14.29 2.15 -13.72
N LEU A 61 14.83 1.26 -12.88
CA LEU A 61 16.24 0.86 -12.96
C LEU A 61 16.53 0.08 -14.24
N ALA A 62 15.63 -0.82 -14.64
CA ALA A 62 15.75 -1.57 -15.89
C ALA A 62 15.74 -0.62 -17.11
N HIS A 63 14.87 0.39 -17.12
CA HIS A 63 14.80 1.38 -18.19
C HIS A 63 16.09 2.22 -18.29
N THR A 64 16.61 2.72 -17.17
CA THR A 64 17.87 3.48 -17.15
C THR A 64 19.06 2.62 -17.60
N LYS A 65 19.14 1.35 -17.19
CA LYS A 65 20.20 0.43 -17.65
C LYS A 65 20.13 0.20 -19.17
N ASN A 66 18.94 0.01 -19.73
CA ASN A 66 18.78 -0.16 -21.17
C ASN A 66 19.16 1.09 -21.97
N GLN A 67 18.91 2.29 -21.44
CA GLN A 67 19.32 3.55 -22.09
C GLN A 67 20.83 3.83 -21.99
N LEU A 68 21.51 3.34 -20.94
CA LEU A 68 22.95 3.51 -20.77
C LEU A 68 23.79 2.46 -21.55
N GLN A 69 23.17 1.39 -22.03
CA GLN A 69 23.82 0.31 -22.79
C GLN A 69 23.63 0.45 -24.31
N ALA A 70 22.87 1.46 -24.76
CA ALA A 70 22.72 1.85 -26.16
C ALA A 70 23.69 2.97 -26.52
#